data_AF-A0A643C1J9-F1
#
_entry.id   AF-A0A643C1J9-F1
#
_cell.length_a   1.000
_cell.length_b   1.000
_cell.length_c   1.000
_cell.angle_alpha   90.00
_cell.angle_beta   90.00
_cell.angle_gamma   90.00
#
_symmetry.space_group_name_H-M   'P 1'
#
loop_
_entity.id
_entity.type
_entity.pdbx_description
1 polymer ?
#
loop_
_entity_poly.entity_id
_entity_poly.type
_entity_poly.pdbx_seq_one_letter_code
_entity_poly.pdbx_strand_id
1 'polypeptide(L)'
;MVGLLLGGIIFGVDEKSPPAMKTDVFFLYLLPPIVLDAGYFMPTRPFFENIGTIFWYAVVGTLWNSIGIGVSLFGICQIEAFGLSDITLLQNLLFGSLISAVDPVAVLAVFENIQVNEQLYILVFGESLLNDAVTVVLYNLFKSFCQMKTIETIDVFAGIANFFVVGIGGVLIGIFLGFIAAFTTRFTHNIRVIEPLFVFLYSYLSYITAEMFHLSGIVA
;
A
#
# COMPACT_ATOMS: atom_id res chain seq x y z
N MET A 1 -13.20 19.25 2.81
CA MET A 1 -13.86 20.46 2.25
C MET A 1 -13.82 20.49 0.73
N VAL A 2 -12.65 20.33 0.11
CA VAL A 2 -12.49 20.30 -1.36
C VAL A 2 -13.31 19.18 -2.03
N GLY A 3 -13.31 17.96 -1.48
CA GLY A 3 -14.11 16.85 -2.02
C GLY A 3 -15.64 17.07 -1.96
N LEU A 4 -16.13 17.83 -0.97
CA LEU A 4 -17.56 18.14 -0.84
C LEU A 4 -17.99 19.24 -1.83
N LEU A 5 -17.11 20.21 -2.09
CA LEU A 5 -17.29 21.20 -3.15
C LEU A 5 -17.26 20.55 -4.54
N LEU A 6 -16.29 19.67 -4.80
CA LEU A 6 -16.18 18.92 -6.06
C LEU A 6 -17.38 17.99 -6.27
N GLY A 7 -17.79 17.26 -5.23
CA GLY A 7 -19.00 16.42 -5.28
C GLY A 7 -20.28 17.23 -5.54
N GLY A 8 -20.39 18.42 -4.96
CA GLY A 8 -21.51 19.34 -5.22
C GLY A 8 -21.53 19.88 -6.65
N ILE A 9 -20.37 20.16 -7.24
CA ILE A 9 -20.24 20.59 -8.64
C ILE A 9 -20.64 19.45 -9.59
N ILE A 10 -20.14 18.23 -9.36
CA ILE A 10 -20.47 17.05 -10.17
C ILE A 10 -21.98 16.74 -10.11
N PHE A 11 -22.57 16.82 -8.92
CA PHE A 11 -24.01 16.67 -8.72
C PHE A 11 -24.81 17.78 -9.45
N GLY A 12 -24.33 19.02 -9.45
CA GLY A 12 -24.99 20.15 -10.10
C GLY A 12 -24.87 20.16 -11.63
N VAL A 13 -23.89 19.47 -12.21
CA VAL A 13 -23.67 19.37 -13.66
C VAL A 13 -24.43 18.18 -14.28
N ASP A 14 -25.10 17.36 -13.47
CA ASP A 14 -25.88 16.18 -13.89
C ASP A 14 -25.04 15.20 -14.74
N GLU A 15 -23.73 15.17 -14.45
CA GLU A 15 -22.75 14.37 -15.16
C GLU A 15 -22.88 12.91 -14.70
N LYS A 16 -23.47 12.06 -15.54
CA LYS A 16 -23.80 10.65 -15.21
C LYS A 16 -22.59 9.76 -14.89
N SER A 17 -21.39 10.24 -15.21
CA SER A 17 -20.14 9.57 -14.87
C SER A 17 -19.23 10.62 -14.26
N PRO A 18 -18.98 10.60 -12.93
CA PRO A 18 -17.91 11.41 -12.39
C PRO A 18 -16.63 11.09 -13.17
N PRO A 19 -15.75 12.06 -13.45
CA PRO A 19 -14.46 11.79 -14.10
C PRO A 19 -13.63 10.86 -13.20
N ALA A 20 -13.81 9.56 -13.40
CA ALA A 20 -13.12 8.52 -12.68
C ALA A 20 -11.73 8.39 -13.31
N MET A 21 -10.71 8.70 -12.51
CA MET A 21 -9.34 8.44 -12.91
C MET A 21 -9.16 6.95 -13.15
N LYS A 22 -8.59 6.59 -14.30
CA LYS A 22 -8.21 5.20 -14.56
C LYS A 22 -7.19 4.76 -13.52
N THR A 23 -7.36 3.54 -13.00
CA THR A 23 -6.49 2.95 -11.98
C THR A 23 -5.01 3.04 -12.38
N ASP A 24 -4.68 2.76 -13.64
CA ASP A 24 -3.30 2.82 -14.14
C ASP A 24 -2.69 4.23 -14.03
N VAL A 25 -3.50 5.28 -14.22
CA VAL A 25 -3.03 6.68 -14.09
C VAL A 25 -2.76 7.01 -12.62
N PHE A 26 -3.59 6.51 -11.71
CA PHE A 26 -3.37 6.70 -10.27
C PHE A 26 -2.07 6.03 -9.80
N PHE A 27 -1.90 4.74 -10.11
CA PHE A 27 -0.71 3.98 -9.71
C PHE A 27 0.58 4.52 -10.35
N LEU A 28 0.53 5.04 -11.57
CA LEU A 28 1.74 5.50 -12.26
C LEU A 28 2.13 6.94 -11.90
N TYR A 29 1.16 7.86 -11.72
CA TYR A 29 1.47 9.28 -11.55
C TYR A 29 1.28 9.82 -10.13
N LEU A 30 0.30 9.30 -9.38
CA LEU A 30 -0.05 9.84 -8.05
C LEU A 30 0.59 9.05 -6.92
N LEU A 31 0.63 7.73 -7.06
CA LEU A 31 1.10 6.87 -6.00
C LEU A 31 2.61 7.02 -5.68
N PRO A 32 3.53 7.08 -6.66
CA PRO A 32 4.97 7.18 -6.35
C PRO A 32 5.35 8.46 -5.58
N PRO A 33 4.84 9.66 -5.93
CA PRO A 33 5.08 10.86 -5.11
C PRO A 33 4.53 10.77 -3.69
N ILE A 34 3.37 10.13 -3.48
CA ILE A 34 2.77 9.98 -2.15
C ILE A 34 3.62 9.05 -1.28
N VAL A 35 4.06 7.91 -1.83
CA VAL A 35 4.91 6.95 -1.12
C VAL A 35 6.29 7.57 -0.81
N LEU A 36 6.86 8.34 -1.75
CA LEU A 36 8.11 9.06 -1.51
C LEU A 36 7.97 10.08 -0.38
N ASP A 37 6.90 10.87 -0.36
CA ASP A 37 6.65 11.86 0.69
C ASP A 37 6.58 11.19 2.07
N ALA A 38 5.81 10.10 2.18
CA ALA A 38 5.67 9.34 3.41
C ALA A 38 6.99 8.68 3.86
N GLY A 39 7.76 8.13 2.92
CA GLY A 39 9.07 7.52 3.21
C GLY A 39 10.15 8.54 3.58
N TYR A 40 10.17 9.70 2.93
CA TYR A 40 11.17 10.74 3.13
C TYR A 40 11.02 11.45 4.49
N PHE A 41 9.78 11.69 4.93
CA PHE A 41 9.49 12.34 6.21
C PHE A 41 9.39 11.37 7.40
N MET A 42 9.71 10.09 7.19
CA MET A 42 9.68 9.09 8.25
C MET A 42 10.79 9.33 9.30
N PRO A 43 10.47 9.30 10.61
CA PRO A 43 11.46 9.36 11.68
C PRO A 43 12.30 8.06 11.72
N THR A 44 13.47 8.09 11.09
CA THR A 44 14.29 6.89 10.83
C THR A 44 14.77 6.16 12.09
N ARG A 45 15.41 6.84 13.04
CA ARG A 45 15.99 6.19 14.24
C ARG A 45 14.96 5.39 15.05
N PRO A 46 13.85 6.02 15.50
CA PRO A 46 12.87 5.29 16.29
C PRO A 46 12.10 4.21 15.50
N PHE A 47 11.94 4.40 14.18
CA PHE A 47 11.35 3.40 13.30
C PHE A 47 12.20 2.12 13.26
N PHE A 48 13.53 2.26 13.06
CA PHE A 48 14.44 1.11 13.04
C PHE A 48 14.59 0.43 14.41
N GLU A 49 14.43 1.16 15.52
CA GLU A 49 14.40 0.58 16.86
C GLU A 49 13.17 -0.31 17.11
N ASN A 50 12.04 -0.02 16.45
CA ASN A 50 10.76 -0.72 16.65
C ASN A 50 10.33 -1.56 15.43
N ILE A 51 11.21 -1.73 14.43
CA ILE A 51 10.86 -2.33 13.13
C ILE A 51 10.24 -3.72 13.24
N GLY A 52 10.69 -4.53 14.20
CA GLY A 52 10.16 -5.89 14.40
C GLY A 52 8.68 -5.87 14.81
N THR A 53 8.31 -4.97 15.72
CA THR A 53 6.92 -4.82 16.18
C THR A 53 6.05 -4.20 15.09
N ILE A 54 6.57 -3.21 14.38
CA ILE A 54 5.88 -2.59 13.23
C ILE A 54 5.60 -3.65 12.16
N PHE A 55 6.59 -4.45 11.79
CA PHE A 55 6.44 -5.51 10.80
C PHE A 55 5.44 -6.58 11.25
N TRP A 56 5.46 -6.95 12.54
CA TRP A 56 4.49 -7.89 13.09
C TRP A 56 3.05 -7.38 12.95
N TYR A 57 2.79 -6.12 13.33
CA TYR A 57 1.46 -5.54 13.18
C TYR A 57 1.06 -5.35 11.72
N ALA A 58 1.95 -4.84 10.87
CA ALA A 58 1.67 -4.58 9.46
C ALA A 58 1.47 -5.85 8.62
N VAL A 59 2.17 -6.95 8.91
CA VAL A 59 2.02 -8.19 8.14
C VAL A 59 0.95 -9.08 8.76
N VAL A 60 1.10 -9.42 10.04
CA VAL A 60 0.19 -10.37 10.70
C VAL A 60 -1.17 -9.73 10.96
N GLY A 61 -1.19 -8.46 11.38
CA GLY A 61 -2.43 -7.72 11.61
C GLY A 61 -3.24 -7.57 10.33
N THR A 62 -2.60 -7.19 9.22
CA THR A 62 -3.25 -7.04 7.92
C THR A 62 -3.75 -8.36 7.34
N LEU A 63 -2.98 -9.44 7.46
CA LEU A 63 -3.42 -10.78 7.06
C LEU A 63 -4.62 -11.23 7.89
N TRP A 64 -4.56 -11.05 9.21
CA TRP A 64 -5.66 -11.39 10.11
C TRP A 64 -6.91 -10.58 9.79
N ASN A 65 -6.77 -9.27 9.55
CA ASN A 65 -7.87 -8.38 9.21
C ASN A 65 -8.49 -8.74 7.84
N SER A 66 -7.66 -8.95 6.81
CA SER A 66 -8.12 -9.33 5.47
C SER A 66 -8.87 -10.67 5.48
N ILE A 67 -8.31 -11.69 6.14
CA ILE A 67 -8.95 -13.01 6.27
C ILE A 67 -10.21 -12.90 7.12
N GLY A 68 -10.18 -12.18 8.23
CA GLY A 68 -11.33 -11.97 9.11
C GLY A 68 -12.50 -11.32 8.38
N ILE A 69 -12.25 -10.22 7.66
CA ILE A 69 -13.26 -9.54 6.84
C ILE A 69 -13.77 -10.50 5.75
N GLY A 70 -12.88 -11.14 4.98
CA GLY A 70 -13.28 -12.00 3.86
C GLY A 70 -14.10 -13.22 4.30
N VAL A 71 -13.71 -13.88 5.38
CA VAL A 71 -14.45 -15.02 5.94
C VAL A 71 -15.77 -14.57 6.56
N SER A 72 -15.80 -13.44 7.27
CA SER A 72 -17.04 -12.93 7.87
C SER A 72 -18.08 -12.58 6.80
N LEU A 73 -17.67 -11.91 5.73
CA LEU A 73 -18.52 -11.60 4.57
C LEU A 73 -19.00 -12.87 3.86
N PHE A 74 -18.11 -13.85 3.69
CA PHE A 74 -18.50 -15.14 3.13
C PHE A 74 -19.55 -15.85 4.01
N GLY A 75 -19.40 -15.81 5.34
CA GLY A 75 -20.39 -16.33 6.27
C GLY A 75 -21.77 -15.68 6.13
N ILE A 76 -21.81 -14.37 5.89
CA ILE A 76 -23.06 -13.64 5.61
C ILE A 76 -23.67 -14.07 4.26
N CYS A 77 -22.85 -14.27 3.23
CA CYS A 77 -23.31 -14.70 1.91
C CYS A 77 -23.95 -16.11 1.93
N GLN A 78 -23.58 -16.96 2.87
CA GLN A 78 -24.18 -18.30 3.05
C GLN A 78 -25.58 -18.26 3.68
N ILE A 79 -26.01 -17.12 4.21
CA ILE A 79 -27.34 -16.98 4.78
C ILE A 79 -28.34 -16.74 3.64
N GLU A 80 -29.20 -17.74 3.38
CA GLU A 80 -30.19 -17.73 2.29
C GLU A 80 -31.10 -16.49 2.28
N ALA A 81 -31.30 -15.84 3.43
CA ALA A 81 -32.10 -14.62 3.57
C ALA A 81 -31.56 -13.42 2.76
N PHE A 82 -30.26 -13.40 2.44
CA PHE A 82 -29.66 -12.28 1.70
C PHE A 82 -29.58 -12.51 0.18
N GLY A 83 -29.81 -13.73 -0.31
CA GLY A 83 -29.83 -14.02 -1.76
C GLY A 83 -28.51 -13.74 -2.51
N LEU A 84 -27.36 -13.76 -1.81
CA LEU A 84 -26.03 -13.40 -2.33
C LEU A 84 -25.16 -14.62 -2.66
N SER A 85 -25.75 -15.68 -3.23
CA SER A 85 -25.07 -16.96 -3.48
C SER A 85 -23.99 -16.91 -4.58
N ASP A 86 -23.93 -15.84 -5.36
CA ASP A 86 -23.02 -15.74 -6.51
C ASP A 86 -21.60 -15.29 -6.12
N ILE A 87 -21.39 -14.82 -4.88
CA ILE A 87 -20.11 -14.29 -4.44
C ILE A 87 -19.24 -15.42 -3.86
N THR A 88 -18.08 -15.63 -4.48
CA THR A 88 -17.13 -16.66 -4.04
C THR A 88 -16.29 -16.18 -2.84
N LEU A 89 -15.79 -17.12 -2.04
CA LEU A 89 -14.89 -16.82 -0.92
C LEU A 89 -13.68 -15.99 -1.37
N LEU A 90 -13.15 -16.25 -2.56
CA LEU A 90 -11.99 -15.55 -3.09
C LEU A 90 -12.28 -14.09 -3.45
N GLN A 91 -13.49 -13.79 -3.95
CA GLN A 91 -13.94 -12.41 -4.16
C GLN A 91 -14.09 -11.67 -2.83
N ASN A 92 -14.59 -12.35 -1.79
CA ASN A 92 -14.65 -11.78 -0.44
C ASN A 92 -13.27 -11.55 0.18
N LEU A 93 -12.31 -12.45 -0.05
CA LEU A 93 -10.91 -12.27 0.39
C LEU A 93 -10.21 -11.13 -0.36
N LEU A 94 -10.43 -11.02 -1.68
CA LEU A 94 -9.95 -9.90 -2.50
C LEU A 94 -10.52 -8.56 -2.02
N PHE A 95 -11.79 -8.53 -1.65
CA PHE A 95 -12.42 -7.35 -1.05
C PHE A 95 -11.84 -7.08 0.35
N GLY A 96 -11.65 -8.12 1.15
CA GLY A 96 -11.03 -8.03 2.47
C GLY A 96 -9.62 -7.48 2.41
N SER A 97 -8.79 -7.86 1.42
CA SER A 97 -7.44 -7.30 1.27
C SER A 97 -7.46 -5.83 0.87
N LEU A 98 -8.43 -5.41 0.06
CA LEU A 98 -8.61 -4.00 -0.34
C LEU A 98 -8.99 -3.11 0.85
N ILE A 99 -9.87 -3.59 1.74
CA ILE A 99 -10.33 -2.81 2.91
C ILE A 99 -9.36 -2.92 4.11
N SER A 100 -8.43 -3.85 4.08
CA SER A 100 -7.48 -4.04 5.19
C SER A 100 -6.44 -2.91 5.30
N ALA A 101 -6.30 -2.08 4.26
CA ALA A 101 -5.44 -0.91 4.28
C ALA A 101 -6.00 0.14 5.26
N VAL A 102 -5.19 0.55 6.22
CA VAL A 102 -5.57 1.48 7.28
C VAL A 102 -4.81 2.79 7.07
N ASP A 103 -5.56 3.89 6.91
CA ASP A 103 -5.01 5.24 6.88
C ASP A 103 -5.20 5.93 8.26
N PRO A 104 -4.11 6.20 9.01
CA PRO A 104 -4.18 6.72 10.36
C PRO A 104 -4.10 8.25 10.38
N VAL A 105 -4.16 8.96 9.24
CA VAL A 105 -3.94 10.43 9.18
C VAL A 105 -4.75 11.20 10.22
N ALA A 106 -6.03 10.84 10.43
CA ALA A 106 -6.86 11.48 11.44
C ALA A 106 -6.38 11.19 12.88
N VAL A 107 -5.91 9.97 13.14
CA VAL A 107 -5.41 9.55 14.45
C VAL A 107 -4.06 10.21 14.74
N LEU A 108 -3.15 10.23 13.76
CA LEU A 108 -1.84 10.88 13.88
C LEU A 108 -1.98 12.38 14.13
N ALA A 109 -2.91 13.06 13.44
CA ALA A 109 -3.19 14.47 13.69
C ALA A 109 -3.64 14.74 15.14
N VAL A 110 -4.46 13.85 15.72
CA VAL A 110 -4.85 13.98 17.13
C VAL A 110 -3.66 13.70 18.06
N PHE A 111 -2.81 12.72 17.73
CA PHE A 111 -1.66 12.35 18.55
C PHE A 111 -0.62 13.46 18.66
N GLU A 112 -0.40 14.22 17.59
CA GLU A 112 0.46 15.41 17.62
C GLU A 112 -0.09 16.49 18.56
N ASN A 113 -1.41 16.70 18.55
CA ASN A 113 -2.07 17.72 19.39
C ASN A 113 -2.01 17.39 20.88
N ILE A 114 -2.10 16.10 21.25
CA ILE A 114 -2.09 15.66 22.65
C ILE A 114 -0.70 15.23 23.15
N GLN A 115 0.35 15.39 22.31
CA GLN A 115 1.73 15.00 22.62
C GLN A 115 1.85 13.56 23.15
N VAL A 116 1.34 12.61 22.38
CA VAL A 116 1.47 11.17 22.70
C VAL A 116 2.94 10.75 22.71
N ASN A 117 3.23 9.65 23.41
CA ASN A 117 4.52 8.97 23.34
C ASN A 117 4.94 8.75 21.88
N GLU A 118 6.13 9.24 21.53
CA GLU A 118 6.75 9.12 20.21
C GLU A 118 6.71 7.67 19.71
N GLN A 119 6.98 6.69 20.57
CA GLN A 119 6.96 5.26 20.22
C GLN A 119 5.60 4.81 19.69
N LEU A 120 4.50 5.27 20.27
CA LEU A 120 3.16 4.91 19.81
C LEU A 120 2.84 5.58 18.47
N TYR A 121 3.26 6.83 18.29
CA TYR A 121 3.13 7.54 17.02
C TYR A 121 3.85 6.78 15.90
N ILE A 122 5.09 6.36 16.13
CA ILE A 122 5.90 5.64 15.14
C ILE A 122 5.36 4.25 14.86
N LEU A 123 4.85 3.55 15.88
CA LEU A 123 4.23 2.23 15.70
C LEU A 123 3.01 2.31 14.78
N VAL A 124 2.11 3.27 15.01
CA VAL A 124 0.90 3.45 14.19
C VAL A 124 1.25 3.95 12.80
N PHE A 125 2.14 4.95 12.68
CA PHE A 125 2.59 5.45 11.39
C PHE A 125 3.27 4.37 10.55
N GLY A 126 4.20 3.62 11.15
CA GLY A 126 4.92 2.55 10.48
C GLY A 126 4.04 1.36 10.10
N GLU A 127 3.06 1.02 10.96
CA GLU A 127 2.08 -0.03 10.67
C GLU A 127 1.30 0.32 9.40
N SER A 128 0.71 1.51 9.34
CA SER A 128 -0.06 1.96 8.18
C SER A 128 0.77 2.05 6.91
N LEU A 129 2.00 2.56 7.00
CA LEU A 129 2.90 2.65 5.85
C LEU A 129 3.26 1.28 5.26
N LEU A 130 3.58 0.29 6.10
CA LEU A 130 3.87 -1.07 5.62
C LEU A 130 2.60 -1.84 5.25
N ASN A 131 1.47 -1.57 5.91
CA ASN A 131 0.18 -2.18 5.64
C ASN A 131 -0.29 -1.89 4.19
N ASP A 132 -0.12 -0.65 3.72
CA ASP A 132 -0.45 -0.27 2.32
C ASP A 132 0.30 -1.13 1.29
N ALA A 133 1.59 -1.38 1.54
CA ALA A 133 2.36 -2.29 0.69
C ALA A 133 1.85 -3.74 0.75
N VAL A 134 1.59 -4.25 1.96
CA VAL A 134 1.12 -5.63 2.18
C VAL A 134 -0.24 -5.86 1.52
N THR A 135 -1.16 -4.91 1.62
CA THR A 135 -2.51 -5.01 1.08
C THR A 135 -2.54 -5.01 -0.44
N VAL A 136 -1.70 -4.20 -1.09
CA VAL A 136 -1.58 -4.20 -2.55
C VAL A 136 -1.01 -5.52 -3.07
N VAL A 137 0.02 -6.07 -2.41
CA VAL A 137 0.55 -7.40 -2.76
C VAL A 137 -0.51 -8.48 -2.57
N LEU A 138 -1.24 -8.45 -1.46
CA LEU A 138 -2.31 -9.39 -1.15
C LEU A 138 -3.49 -9.29 -2.14
N TYR A 139 -3.87 -8.07 -2.52
CA TYR A 139 -4.87 -7.80 -3.54
C TYR A 139 -4.47 -8.37 -4.89
N ASN A 140 -3.23 -8.13 -5.34
CA ASN A 140 -2.73 -8.66 -6.61
C ASN A 140 -2.67 -10.19 -6.59
N LEU A 141 -2.30 -10.79 -5.46
CA LEU A 141 -2.32 -12.24 -5.26
C LEU A 141 -3.73 -12.82 -5.40
N PHE A 142 -4.72 -12.27 -4.67
CA PHE A 142 -6.10 -12.75 -4.77
C PHE A 142 -6.73 -12.47 -6.14
N LYS A 143 -6.39 -11.35 -6.77
CA LYS A 143 -6.82 -11.02 -8.13
C LYS A 143 -6.28 -12.04 -9.13
N SER A 144 -5.02 -12.44 -9.00
CA SER A 144 -4.43 -13.49 -9.84
C SER A 144 -5.15 -14.83 -9.64
N PHE A 145 -5.47 -15.19 -8.40
CA PHE A 145 -6.22 -16.42 -8.12
C PHE A 145 -7.65 -16.38 -8.67
N CYS A 146 -8.32 -15.22 -8.67
CA CYS A 146 -9.67 -15.07 -9.25
C CYS A 146 -9.70 -15.32 -10.76
N GLN A 147 -8.56 -15.17 -11.45
CA GLN A 147 -8.44 -15.42 -12.89
C GLN A 147 -8.13 -16.88 -13.21
N MET A 148 -7.71 -17.67 -12.22
CA MET A 148 -7.40 -19.08 -12.36
C MET A 148 -8.68 -19.92 -12.27
N LYS A 149 -8.80 -20.95 -13.14
CA LYS A 149 -9.99 -21.81 -13.19
C LYS A 149 -10.02 -22.88 -12.09
N THR A 150 -8.85 -23.30 -11.63
CA THR A 150 -8.67 -24.32 -10.58
C THR A 150 -7.50 -23.90 -9.72
N ILE A 151 -7.65 -23.95 -8.41
CA ILE A 151 -6.61 -23.62 -7.44
C ILE A 151 -6.17 -24.93 -6.78
N GLU A 152 -4.94 -25.35 -7.04
CA GLU A 152 -4.34 -26.49 -6.38
C GLU A 152 -3.58 -26.05 -5.12
N THR A 153 -3.32 -26.98 -4.19
CA THR A 153 -2.55 -26.70 -2.98
C THR A 153 -1.16 -26.14 -3.30
N ILE A 154 -0.58 -26.53 -4.45
CA ILE A 154 0.71 -26.02 -4.91
C ILE A 154 0.66 -24.54 -5.27
N ASP A 155 -0.47 -24.06 -5.80
CA ASP A 155 -0.66 -22.65 -6.16
C ASP A 155 -0.77 -21.77 -4.91
N VAL A 156 -1.33 -22.30 -3.83
CA VAL A 156 -1.39 -21.61 -2.53
C VAL A 156 0.03 -21.43 -1.96
N PHE A 157 0.84 -22.49 -1.96
CA PHE A 157 2.23 -22.40 -1.53
C PHE A 157 3.05 -21.47 -2.43
N ALA A 158 2.84 -21.53 -3.75
CA ALA A 158 3.46 -20.62 -4.70
C ALA A 158 3.04 -19.16 -4.45
N GLY A 159 1.78 -18.90 -4.12
CA GLY A 159 1.28 -17.57 -3.75
C GLY A 159 1.95 -17.01 -2.50
N ILE A 160 2.09 -17.83 -1.45
CA ILE A 160 2.82 -17.44 -0.22
C ILE A 160 4.28 -17.14 -0.55
N ALA A 161 4.95 -17.99 -1.34
CA ALA A 161 6.33 -17.74 -1.75
C ALA A 161 6.44 -16.45 -2.58
N ASN A 162 5.50 -16.23 -3.50
CA ASN A 162 5.46 -15.04 -4.34
C ASN A 162 5.25 -13.77 -3.52
N PHE A 163 4.44 -13.81 -2.46
CA PHE A 163 4.27 -12.69 -1.54
C PHE A 163 5.62 -12.22 -0.95
N PHE A 164 6.46 -13.16 -0.48
CA PHE A 164 7.78 -12.83 0.04
C PHE A 164 8.75 -12.38 -1.06
N VAL A 165 8.71 -13.00 -2.24
CA VAL A 165 9.57 -12.62 -3.37
C VAL A 165 9.27 -11.20 -3.84
N VAL A 166 7.99 -10.86 -4.02
CA VAL A 166 7.52 -9.54 -4.45
C VAL A 166 7.86 -8.47 -3.42
N GLY A 167 7.69 -8.76 -2.12
CA GLY A 167 8.03 -7.84 -1.04
C GLY A 167 9.54 -7.63 -0.89
N ILE A 168 10.31 -8.70 -0.73
CA ILE A 168 11.78 -8.62 -0.56
C ILE A 168 12.45 -8.05 -1.81
N GLY A 169 11.98 -8.44 -3.00
CA GLY A 169 12.48 -7.90 -4.26
C GLY A 169 12.27 -6.39 -4.38
N GLY A 170 11.11 -5.87 -3.94
CA GLY A 170 10.88 -4.43 -3.84
C GLY A 170 11.90 -3.74 -2.92
N VAL A 171 12.08 -4.26 -1.71
CA VAL A 171 13.08 -3.73 -0.75
C VAL A 171 14.48 -3.70 -1.35
N LEU A 172 14.91 -4.75 -2.05
CA LEU A 172 16.24 -4.81 -2.65
C LEU A 172 16.44 -3.76 -3.73
N ILE A 173 15.43 -3.53 -4.59
CA ILE A 173 15.47 -2.47 -5.61
C ILE A 173 15.54 -1.09 -4.96
N GLY A 174 14.69 -0.85 -3.95
CA GLY A 174 14.67 0.42 -3.21
C GLY A 174 15.99 0.74 -2.52
N ILE A 175 16.58 -0.26 -1.85
CA ILE A 175 17.92 -0.11 -1.25
C ILE A 175 18.96 0.20 -2.32
N PHE A 176 18.97 -0.53 -3.43
CA PHE A 176 19.95 -0.35 -4.50
C PHE A 176 19.89 1.05 -5.12
N LEU A 177 18.69 1.51 -5.50
CA LEU A 177 18.51 2.84 -6.08
C LEU A 177 18.62 3.96 -5.05
N GLY A 178 18.25 3.72 -3.80
CA GLY A 178 18.51 4.64 -2.68
C GLY A 178 20.00 4.86 -2.44
N PHE A 179 20.83 3.81 -2.52
CA PHE A 179 22.29 3.94 -2.45
C PHE A 179 22.84 4.75 -3.62
N ILE A 180 22.35 4.52 -4.83
CA ILE A 180 22.74 5.31 -6.01
C ILE A 180 22.34 6.78 -5.82
N ALA A 181 21.13 7.06 -5.34
CA ALA A 181 20.66 8.41 -5.07
C ALA A 181 21.53 9.12 -4.03
N ALA A 182 21.85 8.45 -2.91
CA ALA A 182 22.73 8.99 -1.87
C ALA A 182 24.14 9.25 -2.40
N PHE A 183 24.67 8.35 -3.24
CA PHE A 183 25.96 8.51 -3.89
C PHE A 183 25.97 9.71 -4.83
N THR A 184 25.01 9.82 -5.75
CA THR A 184 24.88 10.94 -6.70
C THR A 184 24.75 12.28 -5.98
N THR A 185 23.94 12.33 -4.91
CA THR A 185 23.73 13.55 -4.12
C THR A 185 25.03 14.02 -3.46
N ARG A 186 25.89 13.10 -3.01
CA ARG A 186 27.21 13.42 -2.44
C ARG A 186 28.14 14.16 -3.42
N PHE A 187 28.04 13.89 -4.73
CA PHE A 187 28.86 14.57 -5.75
C PHE A 187 28.25 15.89 -6.25
N THR A 188 27.00 16.19 -5.89
CA THR A 188 26.24 17.35 -6.42
C THR A 188 26.30 18.57 -5.49
N HIS A 189 27.23 18.62 -4.54
CA HIS A 189 27.32 19.68 -3.53
C HIS A 189 27.39 21.12 -4.07
N ASN A 190 27.88 21.30 -5.29
CA ASN A 190 28.01 22.62 -5.92
C ASN A 190 26.66 23.20 -6.39
N ILE A 191 25.61 22.39 -6.55
CA ILE A 191 24.30 22.84 -7.04
C ILE A 191 23.17 22.19 -6.21
N ARG A 192 23.02 22.66 -4.97
CA ARG A 192 22.02 22.13 -4.01
C ARG A 192 20.57 22.20 -4.49
N VAL A 193 20.26 23.07 -5.46
CA VAL A 193 18.91 23.23 -6.02
C VAL A 193 18.46 21.98 -6.79
N ILE A 194 19.39 21.14 -7.27
CA ILE A 194 19.08 19.94 -8.08
C ILE A 194 18.92 18.69 -7.20
N GLU A 195 19.36 18.72 -5.93
CA GLU A 195 19.30 17.54 -5.05
C GLU A 195 17.88 16.94 -4.90
N PRO A 196 16.80 17.73 -4.71
CA PRO A 196 15.44 17.17 -4.63
C PRO A 196 14.96 16.54 -5.94
N LEU A 197 15.41 17.06 -7.09
CA LEU A 197 15.10 16.49 -8.40
C LEU A 197 15.69 15.08 -8.56
N PHE A 198 16.90 14.85 -8.06
CA PHE A 198 17.50 13.51 -8.08
C PHE A 198 16.78 12.54 -7.16
N VAL A 199 16.42 12.98 -5.94
CA VAL A 199 15.63 12.14 -5.00
C VAL A 199 14.32 11.71 -5.64
N PHE A 200 13.59 12.65 -6.25
CA PHE A 200 12.35 12.36 -6.96
C PHE A 200 12.56 11.40 -8.14
N LEU A 201 13.59 11.65 -8.97
CA LEU A 201 13.89 10.84 -10.14
C LEU A 201 14.25 9.39 -9.77
N TYR A 202 15.13 9.20 -8.78
CA TYR A 202 15.56 7.86 -8.37
C TYR A 202 14.46 7.09 -7.64
N SER A 203 13.62 7.75 -6.85
CA SER A 203 12.45 7.13 -6.24
C SER A 203 11.46 6.65 -7.30
N TYR A 204 11.16 7.50 -8.30
CA TYR A 204 10.28 7.13 -9.40
C TYR A 204 10.88 6.00 -10.26
N LEU A 205 12.21 6.02 -10.46
CA LEU A 205 12.92 4.93 -11.13
C LEU A 205 12.82 3.61 -10.35
N SER A 206 12.85 3.67 -9.01
CA SER A 206 12.69 2.51 -8.13
C SER A 206 11.33 1.87 -8.31
N TYR A 207 10.28 2.68 -8.24
CA TYR A 207 8.92 2.27 -8.47
C TYR A 207 8.74 1.57 -9.83
N ILE A 208 9.16 2.22 -10.93
CA ILE A 208 9.02 1.65 -12.28
C ILE A 208 9.83 0.37 -12.44
N THR A 209 11.07 0.36 -11.93
CA THR A 209 11.93 -0.83 -12.06
C THR A 209 11.32 -2.01 -11.34
N ALA A 210 10.80 -1.82 -10.13
CA ALA A 210 10.10 -2.88 -9.40
C ALA A 210 8.85 -3.37 -10.15
N GLU A 211 8.00 -2.46 -10.64
CA GLU A 211 6.82 -2.83 -11.44
C GLU A 211 7.19 -3.59 -12.72
N MET A 212 8.27 -3.21 -13.40
CA MET A 212 8.78 -3.92 -14.60
C MET A 212 9.22 -5.36 -14.29
N PHE A 213 9.71 -5.63 -13.09
CA PHE A 213 10.06 -6.97 -12.63
C PHE A 213 8.91 -7.71 -11.93
N HIS A 214 7.69 -7.16 -11.97
CA HIS A 214 6.53 -7.67 -11.22
C HIS A 214 6.78 -7.78 -9.70
N LEU A 215 7.63 -6.91 -9.18
CA LEU A 215 7.90 -6.73 -7.75
C LEU A 215 7.07 -5.56 -7.21
N SER A 216 7.01 -5.38 -5.88
CA SER A 216 6.18 -4.32 -5.30
C SER A 216 6.85 -2.95 -5.48
N GLY A 217 6.32 -2.13 -6.40
CA GLY A 217 6.77 -0.74 -6.59
C GLY A 217 6.56 0.14 -5.37
N ILE A 218 5.55 -0.16 -4.55
CA ILE A 218 5.24 0.59 -3.31
C ILE A 218 6.30 0.37 -2.24
N VAL A 219 6.90 -0.83 -2.22
CA VAL A 219 7.94 -1.20 -1.24
C VAL A 219 9.33 -0.72 -1.68
N ALA A 220 9.52 -0.52 -2.98
CA ALA A 220 10.77 -0.09 -3.60
C ALA A 220 10.97 1.42 -3.56
#